data_AF-A0AAN9NG25-F1
#
_entry.id   AF-A0AAN9NG25-F1
#
_cell.length_a   1.000
_cell.length_b   1.000
_cell.length_c   1.000
_cell.angle_alpha   90.00
_cell.angle_beta   90.00
_cell.angle_gamma   90.00
#
_symmetry.space_group_name_H-M   'P 1'
#
loop_
_entity.id
_entity.type
_entity.pdbx_description
1 polymer ?
#
loop_
_entity_poly.entity_id
_entity_poly.type
_entity_poly.pdbx_seq_one_letter_code
_entity_poly.pdbx_strand_id
1 'polypeptide(L)' 'MDPREWYKVAAISGVAALGLGTYGAHAFKPQNPAYKDVWHTASLYHLVHTAALVAAPITKHPTVFGGLLTTRILAFSGT' A
#
# COMPACT_ATOMS: atom_id res chain seq x y z
N MET A 1 -12.86 7.27 -15.34
CA MET A 1 -12.86 7.55 -13.88
C MET A 1 -12.43 9.00 -13.71
N ASP A 2 -13.12 9.79 -12.89
CA ASP A 2 -12.61 11.13 -12.53
C ASP A 2 -11.25 10.95 -11.82
N PRO A 3 -10.16 11.61 -12.27
CA PRO A 3 -8.86 11.52 -11.62
C PRO A 3 -8.89 11.76 -10.10
N ARG A 4 -9.82 12.59 -9.61
CA ARG A 4 -9.97 12.89 -8.16
C ARG A 4 -10.41 11.70 -7.33
N GLU A 5 -11.05 10.69 -7.93
CA GLU A 5 -11.46 9.47 -7.22
C GLU A 5 -10.26 8.70 -6.67
N TRP A 6 -9.07 8.86 -7.26
CA TRP A 6 -7.83 8.27 -6.73
C TRP A 6 -7.46 8.76 -5.34
N TYR A 7 -7.88 9.96 -4.92
CA TYR A 7 -7.68 10.39 -3.54
C TYR A 7 -8.45 9.52 -2.55
N LYS A 8 -9.65 9.05 -2.91
CA LYS A 8 -10.43 8.13 -2.06
C LYS A 8 -9.76 6.77 -1.95
N VAL A 9 -9.25 6.26 -3.08
CA VAL A 9 -8.48 5.00 -3.11
C VAL A 9 -7.21 5.13 -2.25
N ALA A 10 -6.48 6.23 -2.38
CA ALA A 10 -5.29 6.51 -1.56
C ALA A 10 -5.63 6.61 -0.07
N ALA A 11 -6.74 7.25 0.30
CA ALA A 11 -7.18 7.35 1.68
C ALA A 11 -7.49 5.97 2.29
N ILE A 12 -8.29 5.15 1.60
CA ILE A 12 -8.62 3.79 2.05
C ILE A 12 -7.36 2.93 2.16
N SER A 13 -6.50 2.98 1.13
CA SER A 13 -5.22 2.27 1.12
C SER A 13 -4.30 2.73 2.26
N GLY A 14 -4.35 4.01 2.64
CA GLY A 14 -3.53 4.58 3.71
C GLY A 14 -3.93 4.07 5.08
N VAL A 15 -5.23 4.04 5.37
CA VAL A 15 -5.73 3.45 6.62
C VAL A 15 -5.32 1.97 6.71
N ALA A 16 -5.43 1.22 5.61
CA ALA A 16 -5.00 -0.17 5.57
C ALA A 16 -3.49 -0.32 5.81
N ALA A 17 -2.65 0.47 5.13
CA ALA A 17 -1.20 0.41 5.28
C ALA A 17 -0.74 0.75 6.71
N LEU A 18 -1.33 1.76 7.34
CA LEU A 18 -1.06 2.09 8.75
C LEU A 18 -1.53 0.98 9.70
N GLY A 19 -2.71 0.39 9.44
CA GLY A 19 -3.23 -0.73 10.21
C GLY A 19 -2.30 -1.96 10.15
N LEU A 20 -1.82 -2.31 8.96
CA LEU A 20 -0.89 -3.43 8.77
C LEU A 20 0.48 -3.16 9.40
N GLY A 21 1.00 -1.94 9.30
CA GLY A 21 2.26 -1.55 9.94
C GLY A 21 2.17 -1.58 11.48
N THR A 22 1.09 -1.04 12.06
CA THR A 22 0.89 -1.05 13.51
C THR A 22 0.66 -2.46 14.05
N TYR A 23 -0.12 -3.28 13.34
CA TYR A 23 -0.27 -4.71 13.65
C TYR A 23 1.08 -5.43 13.62
N GLY A 24 1.89 -5.18 12.58
CA GLY A 24 3.24 -5.71 12.43
C GLY A 24 4.15 -5.40 13.63
N ALA A 25 4.09 -4.17 14.12
CA ALA A 25 4.92 -3.70 15.23
C ALA A 25 4.47 -4.21 16.62
N HIS A 26 3.17 -4.39 16.84
CA HIS A 26 2.63 -4.63 18.19
C HIS A 26 2.08 -6.04 18.40
N ALA A 27 1.40 -6.59 17.39
CA ALA A 27 0.59 -7.79 17.52
C ALA A 27 1.13 -8.98 16.71
N PHE A 28 1.91 -8.73 15.66
CA PHE A 28 2.41 -9.78 14.79
C PHE A 28 3.56 -10.56 15.44
N LYS A 29 3.27 -11.81 15.82
CA LYS A 29 4.20 -12.73 16.50
C LYS A 29 4.23 -14.08 15.77
N PRO A 30 4.85 -14.16 14.58
CA PRO A 30 4.94 -15.40 13.82
C PRO A 30 5.84 -16.42 14.52
N GLN A 31 5.57 -17.71 14.33
CA GLN A 31 6.42 -18.80 14.85
C GLN A 31 7.80 -18.80 14.21
N ASN A 32 7.88 -18.51 12.90
CA ASN A 32 9.14 -18.29 12.20
C ASN A 32 9.47 -16.79 12.20
N PRO A 33 10.58 -16.35 12.84
CA PRO A 33 10.99 -14.95 12.88
C PRO A 33 11.18 -14.32 11.51
N ALA A 34 11.56 -15.09 10.47
CA ALA A 34 11.75 -14.59 9.11
C ALA A 34 10.50 -13.89 8.54
N TYR A 35 9.30 -14.31 8.98
CA TYR A 35 8.07 -13.65 8.55
C TYR A 35 7.91 -12.24 9.08
N LYS A 36 8.62 -11.84 10.16
CA LYS A 36 8.61 -10.44 10.61
C LYS A 36 9.24 -9.52 9.56
N ASP A 37 10.34 -9.96 8.92
CA ASP A 37 11.01 -9.17 7.90
C ASP A 37 10.17 -9.07 6.62
N VAL A 38 9.51 -10.18 6.24
CA VAL A 38 8.55 -10.20 5.14
C VAL A 38 7.37 -9.26 5.43
N TRP A 39 6.78 -9.34 6.63
CA TRP A 39 5.67 -8.49 7.03
C TRP A 39 6.06 -7.01 7.07
N HIS A 40 7.24 -6.70 7.61
CA HIS A 40 7.76 -5.34 7.65
C HIS A 40 7.96 -4.78 6.24
N THR A 41 8.60 -5.56 5.37
CA THR A 41 8.79 -5.18 3.96
C THR A 41 7.46 -4.97 3.26
N ALA A 42 6.48 -5.85 3.51
CA ALA A 42 5.14 -5.73 2.93
C ALA A 42 4.39 -4.49 3.37
N SER A 43 4.39 -4.22 4.67
CA SER A 43 3.76 -3.05 5.23
C SER A 43 4.42 -1.77 4.71
N LEU A 44 5.76 -1.76 4.61
CA LEU A 44 6.52 -0.63 4.09
C LEU A 44 6.21 -0.39 2.61
N TYR A 45 6.22 -1.42 1.78
CA TYR A 45 5.89 -1.29 0.36
C TYR A 45 4.45 -0.83 0.16
N HIS A 46 3.48 -1.40 0.86
CA HIS A 46 2.09 -0.92 0.79
C HIS A 46 2.00 0.58 1.14
N LEU A 47 2.67 1.02 2.20
CA LEU A 47 2.69 2.43 2.61
C LEU A 47 3.31 3.34 1.54
N VAL A 48 4.48 2.97 1.00
CA VAL A 48 5.19 3.75 -0.03
C VAL A 48 4.34 3.86 -1.31
N HIS A 49 3.73 2.76 -1.76
CA HIS A 49 2.84 2.79 -2.93
C HIS A 49 1.60 3.63 -2.69
N THR A 50 1.07 3.59 -1.47
CA THR A 50 -0.07 4.45 -1.10
C THR A 50 0.31 5.92 -1.12
N ALA A 51 1.48 6.29 -0.60
CA ALA A 51 1.98 7.66 -0.67
C ALA A 51 2.13 8.11 -2.12
N ALA A 52 2.65 7.24 -3.00
CA ALA A 52 2.71 7.52 -4.44
C ALA A 52 1.32 7.65 -5.08
N LEU A 53 0.32 6.89 -4.61
CA LEU A 53 -1.05 6.93 -5.15
C LEU A 53 -1.73 8.29 -4.97
N VAL A 54 -1.34 9.08 -3.96
CA VAL A 54 -1.79 10.46 -3.76
C VAL A 54 -1.47 11.35 -4.96
N ALA A 55 -0.38 11.06 -5.70
CA ALA A 55 -0.01 11.80 -6.89
C ALA A 55 -0.79 11.39 -8.15
N ALA A 56 -1.55 10.29 -8.13
CA ALA A 56 -2.24 9.77 -9.31
C ALA A 56 -3.08 10.82 -10.07
N PRO A 57 -3.87 11.69 -9.42
CA PRO A 57 -4.72 12.67 -10.11
C PRO A 57 -3.97 13.70 -10.95
N ILE A 58 -2.71 13.99 -10.63
CA ILE A 58 -1.89 15.01 -11.31
C ILE A 58 -0.96 14.44 -12.39
N THR A 59 -0.99 13.11 -12.59
CA THR A 59 -0.18 12.46 -13.63
C THR A 59 -0.82 12.60 -15.02
N LYS A 60 -0.03 12.41 -16.08
CA LYS A 60 -0.51 12.40 -17.47
C LYS A 60 -1.56 11.31 -17.75
N HIS A 61 -1.47 10.17 -17.05
CA HIS A 61 -2.36 9.02 -17.21
C HIS A 61 -2.81 8.47 -15.84
N PRO A 62 -3.73 9.16 -15.12
CA PRO A 62 -4.10 8.84 -13.75
C PRO A 62 -4.57 7.40 -13.54
N THR A 63 -5.38 6.88 -14.47
CA THR A 63 -5.94 5.53 -14.37
C THR A 63 -4.88 4.44 -14.55
N VAL A 64 -3.92 4.64 -15.46
CA VAL A 64 -2.82 3.69 -15.68
C VAL A 64 -1.88 3.72 -14.49
N PHE A 65 -1.47 4.92 -14.06
CA PHE A 65 -0.58 5.09 -12.91
C PHE A 65 -1.19 4.52 -11.63
N GLY A 66 -2.42 4.93 -11.30
CA GLY A 66 -3.10 4.44 -10.11
C GLY A 66 -3.40 2.95 -10.18
N GLY A 67 -3.85 2.45 -11.33
CA GLY A 67 -4.14 1.02 -11.53
C GLY A 67 -2.93 0.13 -11.31
N LEU A 68 -1.76 0.52 -11.83
CA LEU A 68 -0.51 -0.22 -11.64
C LEU A 68 -0.06 -0.23 -10.17
N LEU A 69 -0.15 0.92 -9.47
CA LEU A 69 0.20 0.99 -8.04
C LEU A 69 -0.75 0.15 -7.18
N THR A 70 -2.07 0.23 -7.42
CA THR A 70 -3.04 -0.60 -6.70
C THR A 70 -2.83 -2.08 -6.98
N THR A 71 -2.57 -2.46 -8.23
CA THR A 71 -2.25 -3.85 -8.59
C THR A 71 -1.00 -4.33 -7.84
N ARG A 72 0.05 -3.49 -7.78
CA ARG A 72 1.27 -3.81 -7.04
C ARG A 72 1.04 -3.98 -5.54
N ILE A 73 0.21 -3.12 -4.94
CA ILE A 73 -0.17 -3.22 -3.53
C ILE A 73 -0.79 -4.60 -3.24
N LEU A 74 -1.70 -5.05 -4.11
CA LEU A 74 -2.45 -6.30 -3.93
C LEU A 74 -1.63 -7.56 -4.25
N ALA A 75 -0.77 -7.50 -5.27
CA ALA A 75 -0.09 -8.69 -5.79
C ALA A 75 1.33 -8.91 -5.24
N PHE A 76 2.04 -7.85 -4.84
CA PHE A 76 3.50 -7.93 -4.64
C PHE A 76 4.02 -7.22 -3.39
N SER A 77 3.17 -6.66 -2.52
CA SER A 77 3.69 -5.98 -1.33
C SER A 77 4.54 -6.93 -0.46
N GLY A 78 4.16 -8.21 -0.31
CA GLY A 78 4.80 -9.15 0.63
C GLY A 78 5.31 -10.46 0.06
N THR A 79 5.58 -10.54 -1.24
CA THR A 79 6.31 -11.64 -1.89
C THR A 79 7.79 -11.31 -1.95
#